data_AF-A0A7J5L7Z5-F1
#
_entry.id   AF-A0A7J5L7Z5-F1
#
_cell.length_a   1.000
_cell.length_b   1.000
_cell.length_c   1.000
_cell.angle_alpha   90.00
_cell.angle_beta   90.00
_cell.angle_gamma   90.00
#
_symmetry.space_group_name_H-M   'P 1'
#
loop_
_entity.id
_entity.type
_entity.pdbx_description
1 polymer ?
#
loop_
_entity_poly.entity_id
_entity_poly.type
_entity_poly.pdbx_seq_one_letter_code
_entity_poly.pdbx_strand_id
1 'polypeptide(L)'
;MNKKFLSVILFSALMVGTAGTFVSCKDYDDDIENLQKQIDENAKAIDQINKLISDGSVITGVVKGANGITITLSNGNSYEITNGSNGTNAAVWSIGEDGYWYKDDVKQAYKAVGEKGGDGCYYKPNETTGNFDIYNADGTLKESTNISWKGTGITAVEDGNDVILYNVTKADGTTGSVTISKTNNLRSLVFIPQVYVDG
;
A
#
# COMPACT_ATOMS: atom_id res chain seq x y z
N MET A 1 96.55 -27.72 69.08
CA MET A 1 96.18 -26.66 68.10
C MET A 1 94.76 -26.20 68.38
N ASN A 2 94.59 -24.91 68.69
CA ASN A 2 93.40 -24.31 69.30
C ASN A 2 92.21 -24.22 68.32
N LYS A 3 91.30 -25.21 68.36
CA LYS A 3 90.09 -25.30 67.51
C LYS A 3 89.00 -24.27 67.82
N LYS A 4 89.20 -23.40 68.82
CA LYS A 4 88.15 -22.46 69.28
C LYS A 4 88.11 -21.13 68.51
N PHE A 5 89.19 -20.73 67.83
CA PHE A 5 89.22 -19.45 67.09
C PHE A 5 88.68 -19.54 65.65
N LEU A 6 88.75 -20.71 65.01
CA LEU A 6 88.26 -20.87 63.63
C LEU A 6 86.72 -20.85 63.54
N SER A 7 86.04 -21.33 64.60
CA SER A 7 84.57 -21.38 64.64
C SER A 7 83.93 -19.99 64.79
N VAL A 8 84.60 -19.05 65.47
CA VAL A 8 84.02 -17.72 65.76
C VAL A 8 84.08 -16.81 64.53
N ILE A 9 85.12 -16.93 63.70
CA ILE A 9 85.25 -16.18 62.44
C ILE A 9 84.27 -16.71 61.38
N LEU A 10 84.03 -18.03 61.34
CA LEU A 10 83.14 -18.65 60.36
C LEU A 10 81.66 -18.29 60.59
N PHE A 11 81.23 -18.15 61.85
CA PHE A 11 79.86 -17.71 62.17
C PHE A 11 79.65 -16.22 61.99
N SER A 12 80.68 -15.39 62.19
CA SER A 12 80.58 -13.94 61.93
C SER A 12 80.63 -13.59 60.45
N ALA A 13 81.33 -14.37 59.61
CA ALA A 13 81.30 -14.21 58.16
C ALA A 13 79.99 -14.69 57.52
N LEU A 14 79.31 -15.69 58.10
CA LEU A 14 78.05 -16.23 57.56
C LEU A 14 76.86 -15.28 57.74
N MET A 15 76.87 -14.42 58.77
CA MET A 15 75.79 -13.46 59.01
C MET A 15 75.89 -12.16 58.18
N VAL A 16 77.04 -11.89 57.54
CA VAL A 16 77.19 -10.72 56.65
C VAL A 16 76.85 -11.06 55.19
N GLY A 17 76.88 -12.36 54.83
CA GLY A 17 76.60 -12.82 53.46
C GLY A 17 75.13 -12.97 53.06
N THR A 18 74.18 -12.82 53.99
CA THR A 18 72.74 -13.02 53.70
C THR A 18 71.95 -11.72 53.47
N ALA A 19 72.62 -10.57 53.36
CA ALA A 19 71.97 -9.30 53.04
C ALA A 19 71.57 -9.14 51.55
N GLY A 20 71.67 -10.19 50.72
CA GLY A 20 71.66 -10.06 49.25
C GLY A 20 70.46 -10.63 48.49
N THR A 21 69.56 -11.41 49.09
CA THR A 21 68.44 -12.03 48.34
C THR A 21 67.15 -12.13 49.14
N PHE A 22 66.87 -11.16 50.01
CA PHE A 22 65.47 -10.89 50.36
C PHE A 22 64.86 -10.25 49.12
N VAL A 23 64.17 -11.04 48.30
CA VAL A 23 63.18 -10.47 47.39
C VAL A 23 62.26 -9.68 48.32
N SER A 24 62.34 -8.36 48.21
CA SER A 24 61.73 -7.39 49.11
C SER A 24 60.28 -7.79 49.37
N CYS A 25 59.96 -8.22 50.61
CA CYS A 25 58.58 -8.53 51.02
C CYS A 25 57.65 -7.32 50.82
N LYS A 26 58.21 -6.12 50.69
CA LYS A 26 57.48 -4.89 50.46
C LYS A 26 56.59 -4.95 49.22
N ASP A 27 57.09 -5.48 48.10
CA ASP A 27 56.31 -5.45 46.86
C ASP A 27 55.11 -6.41 46.97
N TYR A 28 55.29 -7.54 47.67
CA TYR A 28 54.20 -8.47 47.98
C TYR A 28 53.21 -7.91 49.01
N ASP A 29 53.68 -7.21 50.04
CA ASP A 29 52.81 -6.57 51.03
C ASP A 29 51.98 -5.44 50.38
N ASP A 30 52.60 -4.64 49.50
CA ASP A 30 51.93 -3.57 48.75
C ASP A 30 50.90 -4.16 47.74
N ASP A 31 51.23 -5.27 47.05
CA ASP A 31 50.31 -5.99 46.18
C ASP A 31 49.11 -6.59 46.95
N ILE A 32 49.36 -7.16 48.13
CA ILE A 32 48.32 -7.71 49.02
C ILE A 32 47.39 -6.59 49.52
N GLU A 33 47.92 -5.44 49.91
CA GLU A 33 47.12 -4.29 50.35
C GLU A 33 46.22 -3.79 49.21
N ASN A 34 46.78 -3.67 48.00
CA ASN A 34 46.01 -3.26 46.82
C ASN A 34 44.91 -4.28 46.47
N LEU A 35 45.19 -5.58 46.54
CA LEU A 35 44.19 -6.62 46.32
C LEU A 35 43.09 -6.59 47.39
N GLN A 36 43.45 -6.41 48.66
CA GLN A 36 42.47 -6.29 49.75
C GLN A 36 41.58 -5.07 49.57
N LYS A 37 42.15 -3.93 49.16
CA LYS A 37 41.40 -2.72 48.83
C LYS A 37 40.39 -2.96 47.70
N GLN A 38 40.80 -3.62 46.61
CA GLN A 38 39.90 -3.98 45.51
C GLN A 38 38.79 -4.94 45.96
N ILE A 39 39.10 -5.90 46.84
CA ILE A 39 38.11 -6.80 47.43
C ILE A 39 37.08 -6.03 48.26
N ASP A 40 37.53 -5.10 49.11
CA ASP A 40 36.66 -4.29 49.96
C ASP A 40 35.77 -3.35 49.13
N GLU A 41 36.32 -2.74 48.07
CA GLU A 41 35.58 -1.91 47.13
C GLU A 41 34.54 -2.73 46.36
N ASN A 42 34.90 -3.91 45.88
CA ASN A 42 33.97 -4.83 45.21
C ASN A 42 32.87 -5.32 46.15
N ALA A 43 33.19 -5.65 47.41
CA ALA A 43 32.21 -6.05 48.41
C ALA A 43 31.18 -4.95 48.65
N LYS A 44 31.63 -3.69 48.79
CA LYS A 44 30.73 -2.53 48.92
C LYS A 44 29.84 -2.34 47.69
N ALA A 45 30.40 -2.48 46.48
CA ALA A 45 29.62 -2.37 45.24
C ALA A 45 28.56 -3.48 45.14
N ILE A 46 28.91 -4.71 45.50
CA ILE A 46 27.99 -5.85 45.54
C ILE A 46 26.86 -5.61 46.55
N ASP A 47 27.18 -5.13 47.76
CA ASP A 47 26.18 -4.78 48.77
C ASP A 47 25.22 -3.70 48.28
N GLN A 48 25.74 -2.67 47.60
CA GLN A 48 24.91 -1.63 46.98
C GLN A 48 23.98 -2.20 45.90
N ILE A 49 24.47 -3.09 45.04
CA ILE A 49 23.66 -3.75 44.01
C ILE A 49 22.56 -4.59 44.65
N ASN A 50 22.91 -5.41 45.65
CA ASN A 50 21.94 -6.25 46.37
C ASN A 50 20.87 -5.41 47.06
N LYS A 51 21.25 -4.27 47.63
CA LYS A 51 20.31 -3.31 48.21
C LYS A 51 19.39 -2.73 47.15
N LEU A 52 19.91 -2.26 46.02
CA LEU A 52 19.08 -1.72 44.92
C LEU A 52 18.09 -2.76 44.36
N ILE A 53 18.51 -4.02 44.27
CA ILE A 53 17.63 -5.12 43.84
C ILE A 53 16.53 -5.40 44.88
N SER A 54 16.90 -5.39 46.17
CA SER A 54 15.97 -5.66 47.28
C SER A 54 14.98 -4.50 47.50
N ASP A 55 15.45 -3.26 47.37
CA ASP A 55 14.65 -2.04 47.47
C ASP A 55 13.78 -1.84 46.21
N GLY A 56 14.27 -2.31 45.06
CA GLY A 56 13.55 -2.34 43.80
C GLY A 56 12.52 -3.48 43.73
N SER A 57 11.86 -3.61 42.59
CA SER A 57 10.96 -4.73 42.34
C SER A 57 11.09 -5.16 40.88
N VAL A 58 11.32 -6.44 40.67
CA VAL A 58 11.49 -7.03 39.32
C VAL A 58 10.26 -7.85 38.95
N ILE A 59 9.97 -7.97 37.66
CA ILE A 59 8.85 -8.82 37.19
C ILE A 59 9.25 -10.29 37.37
N THR A 60 8.41 -11.04 38.09
CA THR A 60 8.59 -12.48 38.36
C THR A 60 7.56 -13.35 37.66
N GLY A 61 6.46 -12.75 37.18
CA GLY A 61 5.42 -13.48 36.47
C GLY A 61 4.65 -12.60 35.49
N VAL A 62 4.25 -13.20 34.37
CA VAL A 62 3.33 -12.61 33.40
C VAL A 62 2.29 -13.66 33.06
N VAL A 63 1.03 -13.37 33.35
CA VAL A 63 -0.09 -14.25 33.07
C VAL A 63 -1.06 -13.55 32.12
N LYS A 64 -1.54 -14.28 31.10
CA LYS A 64 -2.57 -13.77 30.20
C LYS A 64 -3.92 -13.74 30.92
N GLY A 65 -4.54 -12.57 30.98
CA GLY A 65 -5.92 -12.38 31.43
C GLY A 65 -6.91 -12.35 30.27
N ALA A 66 -8.20 -12.24 30.57
CA ALA A 66 -9.25 -12.15 29.54
C ALA A 66 -9.09 -10.90 28.65
N ASN A 67 -8.69 -9.77 29.25
CA ASN A 67 -8.62 -8.46 28.60
C ASN A 67 -7.22 -7.86 28.60
N GLY A 68 -6.16 -8.66 28.63
CA GLY A 68 -4.77 -8.17 28.67
C GLY A 68 -3.82 -9.12 29.41
N ILE A 69 -2.93 -8.58 30.23
CA ILE A 69 -1.98 -9.35 31.05
C ILE A 69 -1.98 -8.87 32.50
N THR A 70 -1.68 -9.78 33.43
CA THR A 70 -1.36 -9.46 34.81
C THR A 70 0.13 -9.70 35.01
N ILE A 71 0.84 -8.66 35.49
CA ILE A 71 2.25 -8.75 35.86
C ILE A 71 2.35 -8.93 37.38
N THR A 72 3.24 -9.80 37.82
CA THR A 72 3.57 -10.00 39.24
C THR A 72 5.01 -9.58 39.47
N LEU A 73 5.23 -8.82 40.54
CA LEU A 73 6.56 -8.34 40.95
C LEU A 73 7.13 -9.19 42.09
N SER A 74 8.44 -9.11 42.29
CA SER A 74 9.19 -9.82 43.34
C SER A 74 8.76 -9.46 44.77
N ASN A 75 8.12 -8.31 44.97
CA ASN A 75 7.56 -7.89 46.26
C ASN A 75 6.15 -8.47 46.53
N GLY A 76 5.63 -9.32 45.63
CA GLY A 76 4.30 -9.92 45.73
C GLY A 76 3.16 -9.06 45.18
N ASN A 77 3.41 -7.78 44.85
CA ASN A 77 2.40 -6.94 44.22
C ASN A 77 2.13 -7.42 42.79
N SER A 78 0.88 -7.25 42.36
CA SER A 78 0.47 -7.54 40.99
C SER A 78 -0.27 -6.36 40.38
N TYR A 79 -0.10 -6.17 39.08
CA TYR A 79 -0.72 -5.09 38.32
C TYR A 79 -1.34 -5.64 37.06
N GLU A 80 -2.55 -5.19 36.74
CA GLU A 80 -3.21 -5.53 35.48
C GLU A 80 -2.89 -4.48 34.42
N ILE A 81 -2.48 -4.96 33.24
CA ILE A 81 -2.38 -4.16 32.02
C ILE A 81 -3.50 -4.63 31.11
N THR A 82 -4.53 -3.81 30.99
CA THR A 82 -5.64 -4.07 30.09
C THR A 82 -5.29 -3.67 28.65
N ASN A 83 -5.84 -4.39 27.68
CA ASN A 83 -5.90 -3.92 26.31
C ASN A 83 -6.58 -2.55 26.31
N GLY A 84 -6.11 -1.63 25.47
CA GLY A 84 -6.81 -0.37 25.25
C GLY A 84 -8.27 -0.67 24.86
N SER A 85 -9.21 0.09 25.40
CA SER A 85 -10.59 0.04 24.92
C SER A 85 -10.57 0.19 23.40
N ASN A 86 -11.28 -0.67 22.66
CA ASN A 86 -11.59 -0.42 21.26
C ASN A 86 -11.96 1.05 21.13
N GLY A 87 -11.40 1.80 20.16
CA GLY A 87 -11.65 3.22 20.04
C GLY A 87 -13.15 3.49 19.98
N THR A 88 -13.77 3.83 21.11
CA THR A 88 -15.23 3.93 21.28
C THR A 88 -15.80 5.14 20.56
N ASN A 89 -14.94 6.01 20.04
CA ASN A 89 -15.31 7.29 19.44
C ASN A 89 -14.95 7.35 17.95
N ALA A 90 -14.60 6.22 17.33
CA ALA A 90 -14.43 6.19 15.88
C ALA A 90 -15.79 6.27 15.21
N ALA A 91 -15.99 7.27 14.36
CA ALA A 91 -17.22 7.38 13.59
C ALA A 91 -17.35 6.16 12.66
N VAL A 92 -18.49 5.49 12.71
CA VAL A 92 -18.80 4.36 11.82
C VAL A 92 -19.34 4.92 10.52
N TRP A 93 -18.70 4.55 9.41
CA TRP A 93 -19.14 4.94 8.07
C TRP A 93 -19.79 3.76 7.35
N SER A 94 -20.96 3.99 6.78
CA SER A 94 -21.72 2.99 6.01
C SER A 94 -22.38 3.61 4.79
N ILE A 95 -22.84 2.75 3.87
CA ILE A 95 -23.62 3.14 2.69
C ILE A 95 -25.06 2.68 2.93
N GLY A 96 -26.01 3.63 2.95
CA GLY A 96 -27.43 3.32 3.08
C GLY A 96 -28.00 2.68 1.82
N GLU A 97 -29.15 2.01 1.94
CA GLU A 97 -29.88 1.47 0.78
C GLU A 97 -30.31 2.55 -0.22
N ASP A 98 -30.42 3.80 0.23
CA ASP A 98 -30.68 4.98 -0.58
C ASP A 98 -29.44 5.51 -1.33
N GLY A 99 -28.29 4.85 -1.16
CA GLY A 99 -27.02 5.17 -1.80
C GLY A 99 -26.28 6.36 -1.18
N TYR A 100 -26.69 6.89 -0.02
CA TYR A 100 -25.97 7.96 0.67
C TYR A 100 -24.93 7.43 1.65
N TRP A 101 -23.91 8.23 1.92
CA TRP A 101 -23.01 7.98 3.05
C TRP A 101 -23.73 8.24 4.37
N TYR A 102 -23.51 7.38 5.34
CA TYR A 102 -23.97 7.53 6.72
C TYR A 102 -22.75 7.59 7.64
N LYS A 103 -22.81 8.52 8.61
CA LYS A 103 -21.84 8.66 9.68
C LYS A 103 -22.58 8.47 11.00
N ASP A 104 -22.26 7.42 11.74
CA ASP A 104 -22.93 7.08 13.00
C ASP A 104 -24.46 7.05 12.85
N ASP A 105 -24.94 6.35 11.82
CA ASP A 105 -26.35 6.23 11.44
C ASP A 105 -27.04 7.55 11.03
N VAL A 106 -26.29 8.65 10.90
CA VAL A 106 -26.78 9.94 10.37
C VAL A 106 -26.48 10.05 8.88
N LYS A 107 -27.52 10.24 8.07
CA LYS A 107 -27.41 10.45 6.61
C LYS A 107 -26.64 11.72 6.28
N GLN A 108 -25.72 11.62 5.33
CA GLN A 108 -24.95 12.76 4.81
C GLN A 108 -25.52 13.29 3.50
N ALA A 109 -25.07 14.48 3.07
CA ALA A 109 -25.49 15.10 1.82
C ALA A 109 -24.89 14.42 0.56
N TYR A 110 -23.87 13.59 0.73
CA TYR A 110 -23.11 12.99 -0.36
C TYR A 110 -23.56 11.56 -0.65
N LYS A 111 -23.81 11.25 -1.93
CA LYS A 111 -24.01 9.87 -2.38
C LYS A 111 -22.69 9.11 -2.35
N ALA A 112 -22.74 7.85 -1.96
CA ALA A 112 -21.62 6.92 -2.01
C ALA A 112 -21.32 6.43 -3.44
N VAL A 113 -22.32 6.49 -4.31
CA VAL A 113 -22.20 6.15 -5.73
C VAL A 113 -22.69 7.33 -6.57
N GLY A 114 -21.92 7.69 -7.60
CA GLY A 114 -22.33 8.72 -8.56
C GLY A 114 -23.54 8.27 -9.39
N GLU A 115 -24.32 9.23 -9.89
CA GLU A 115 -25.41 8.89 -10.81
C GLU A 115 -24.85 8.38 -12.14
N LYS A 116 -25.52 7.38 -12.72
CA LYS A 116 -25.18 6.91 -14.07
C LYS A 116 -25.33 8.09 -15.04
N GLY A 117 -24.31 8.34 -15.86
CA GLY A 117 -24.39 9.34 -16.93
C GLY A 117 -25.55 9.02 -17.88
N GLY A 118 -26.17 10.05 -18.44
CA GLY A 118 -27.21 9.89 -19.45
C GLY A 118 -26.69 9.19 -20.72
N ASP A 119 -27.59 8.54 -21.45
CA ASP A 119 -27.24 7.88 -22.70
C ASP A 119 -26.80 8.91 -23.77
N GLY A 120 -25.87 8.52 -24.64
CA GLY A 120 -25.35 9.37 -25.70
C GLY A 120 -26.37 9.64 -26.83
N CYS A 121 -26.06 10.62 -27.68
CA CYS A 121 -26.79 10.87 -28.92
C CYS A 121 -25.90 10.59 -30.14
N TYR A 122 -26.48 10.33 -31.31
CA TYR A 122 -25.74 10.12 -32.56
C TYR A 122 -26.37 10.86 -33.74
N TYR A 123 -25.55 11.20 -34.74
CA TYR A 123 -26.02 11.85 -35.98
C TYR A 123 -26.44 10.79 -37.00
N LYS A 124 -27.61 10.99 -37.63
CA LYS A 124 -28.14 10.16 -38.70
C LYS A 124 -28.50 11.01 -39.92
N PRO A 125 -28.06 10.64 -41.15
CA PRO A 125 -28.49 11.33 -42.37
C PRO A 125 -30.01 11.30 -42.57
N ASN A 126 -30.61 12.44 -42.90
CA ASN A 126 -32.00 12.54 -43.35
C ASN A 126 -32.04 12.79 -44.86
N GLU A 127 -32.63 11.85 -45.60
CA GLU A 127 -32.66 11.92 -47.07
C GLU A 127 -33.57 13.03 -47.62
N THR A 128 -34.66 13.32 -46.90
CA THR A 128 -35.67 14.30 -47.29
C THR A 128 -35.14 15.73 -47.15
N THR A 129 -34.44 16.02 -46.05
CA THR A 129 -33.88 17.36 -45.79
C THR A 129 -32.48 17.53 -46.38
N GLY A 130 -31.68 16.45 -46.46
CA GLY A 130 -30.28 16.53 -46.83
C GLY A 130 -29.34 16.92 -45.67
N ASN A 131 -29.87 17.00 -44.45
CA ASN A 131 -29.13 17.36 -43.24
C ASN A 131 -29.08 16.20 -42.24
N PHE A 132 -28.14 16.25 -41.29
CA PHE A 132 -28.12 15.30 -40.20
C PHE A 132 -29.25 15.61 -39.21
N ASP A 133 -29.87 14.56 -38.69
CA ASP A 133 -30.72 14.59 -37.52
C ASP A 133 -29.95 13.99 -36.34
N ILE A 134 -30.20 14.47 -35.13
CA ILE A 134 -29.67 13.86 -33.91
C ILE A 134 -30.71 12.88 -33.37
N TYR A 135 -30.27 11.66 -33.11
CA TYR A 135 -31.07 10.59 -32.52
C TYR A 135 -30.58 10.30 -31.10
N ASN A 136 -31.53 9.98 -30.23
CA ASN A 136 -31.22 9.42 -28.91
C ASN A 136 -30.67 7.99 -29.07
N ALA A 137 -30.00 7.46 -28.04
CA ALA A 137 -29.48 6.09 -28.06
C ALA A 137 -30.57 5.01 -28.30
N ASP A 138 -31.84 5.30 -28.00
CA ASP A 138 -32.98 4.41 -28.25
C ASP A 138 -33.50 4.44 -29.70
N GLY A 139 -32.91 5.26 -30.57
CA GLY A 139 -33.30 5.39 -31.97
C GLY A 139 -34.48 6.33 -32.22
N THR A 140 -34.94 7.09 -31.23
CA THR A 140 -35.93 8.16 -31.41
C THR A 140 -35.27 9.45 -31.91
N LEU A 141 -35.98 10.20 -32.78
CA LEU A 141 -35.52 11.50 -33.24
C LEU A 141 -35.51 12.50 -32.08
N LYS A 142 -34.36 13.11 -31.80
CA LYS A 142 -34.21 14.15 -30.79
C LYS A 142 -34.40 15.54 -31.39
N GLU A 143 -33.66 15.85 -32.45
CA GLU A 143 -33.74 17.13 -33.14
C GLU A 143 -33.26 17.02 -34.58
N SER A 144 -33.79 17.87 -35.45
CA SER A 144 -33.24 18.08 -36.79
C SER A 144 -32.21 19.20 -36.76
N THR A 145 -31.14 19.04 -37.54
CA THR A 145 -30.07 20.05 -37.63
C THR A 145 -30.02 20.68 -39.02
N ASN A 146 -29.28 21.78 -39.14
CA ASN A 146 -28.94 22.41 -40.42
C ASN A 146 -27.56 21.97 -40.94
N ILE A 147 -26.98 20.89 -40.40
CA ILE A 147 -25.68 20.38 -40.82
C ILE A 147 -25.87 19.48 -42.03
N SER A 148 -25.46 19.93 -43.22
CA SER A 148 -25.59 19.12 -44.45
C SER A 148 -24.71 17.88 -44.36
N TRP A 149 -25.26 16.70 -44.66
CA TRP A 149 -24.47 15.48 -44.83
C TRP A 149 -24.05 15.27 -46.30
N LYS A 150 -24.76 15.91 -47.24
CA LYS A 150 -24.37 15.96 -48.65
C LYS A 150 -23.29 17.04 -48.79
N GLY A 151 -22.06 16.61 -49.04
CA GLY A 151 -20.95 17.51 -49.34
C GLY A 151 -21.05 18.08 -50.76
N THR A 152 -20.09 18.90 -51.17
CA THR A 152 -19.93 19.30 -52.58
C THR A 152 -19.31 18.20 -53.44
N GLY A 153 -18.61 17.25 -52.81
CA GLY A 153 -18.06 16.04 -53.45
C GLY A 153 -18.97 14.82 -53.26
N ILE A 154 -18.43 13.65 -53.64
CA ILE A 154 -19.12 12.37 -53.42
C ILE A 154 -19.23 12.09 -51.92
N THR A 155 -20.45 11.77 -51.45
CA THR A 155 -20.71 11.31 -50.08
C THR A 155 -21.15 9.85 -50.10
N ALA A 156 -20.64 9.02 -49.18
CA ALA A 156 -21.08 7.64 -48.99
C ALA A 156 -21.93 7.51 -47.72
N VAL A 157 -23.05 6.80 -47.82
CA VAL A 157 -23.90 6.38 -46.70
C VAL A 157 -24.01 4.87 -46.70
N GLU A 158 -23.88 4.24 -45.54
CA GLU A 158 -23.97 2.80 -45.36
C GLU A 158 -25.15 2.48 -44.45
N ASP A 159 -26.03 1.57 -44.86
CA ASP A 159 -27.30 1.24 -44.17
C ASP A 159 -27.35 -0.19 -43.59
N GLY A 160 -26.21 -0.87 -43.53
CA GLY A 160 -26.03 -2.27 -43.17
C GLY A 160 -25.91 -3.18 -44.39
N ASN A 161 -26.73 -2.96 -45.41
CA ASN A 161 -26.84 -3.84 -46.58
C ASN A 161 -26.21 -3.25 -47.84
N ASP A 162 -26.33 -1.94 -48.01
CA ASP A 162 -25.89 -1.23 -49.20
C ASP A 162 -24.99 -0.04 -48.81
N VAL A 163 -24.10 0.33 -49.74
CA VAL A 163 -23.39 1.61 -49.74
C VAL A 163 -24.00 2.47 -50.84
N ILE A 164 -24.56 3.61 -50.46
CA ILE A 164 -25.14 4.57 -51.38
C ILE A 164 -24.17 5.75 -51.54
N LEU A 165 -23.71 5.96 -52.77
CA LEU A 165 -22.89 7.11 -53.15
C LEU A 165 -23.80 8.21 -53.70
N TYR A 166 -23.77 9.40 -53.10
CA TYR A 166 -24.45 10.59 -53.58
C TYR A 166 -23.47 11.53 -54.29
N ASN A 167 -24.02 12.44 -55.09
CA ASN A 167 -23.28 13.38 -55.93
C ASN A 167 -22.39 12.71 -56.98
N VAL A 168 -22.83 11.56 -57.50
CA VAL A 168 -22.15 10.86 -58.58
C VAL A 168 -22.58 11.45 -59.92
N THR A 169 -21.61 11.87 -60.74
CA THR A 169 -21.85 12.23 -62.15
C THR A 169 -22.16 10.96 -62.93
N LYS A 170 -23.37 10.88 -63.47
CA LYS A 170 -23.84 9.77 -64.31
C LYS A 170 -23.36 9.94 -65.75
N ALA A 171 -23.49 8.87 -66.54
CA ALA A 171 -23.08 8.87 -67.94
C ALA A 171 -23.82 9.90 -68.82
N ASP A 172 -25.02 10.31 -68.42
CA ASP A 172 -25.81 11.37 -69.07
C ASP A 172 -25.40 12.79 -68.65
N GLY A 173 -24.36 12.92 -67.82
CA GLY A 173 -23.86 14.19 -67.30
C GLY A 173 -24.65 14.74 -66.11
N THR A 174 -25.74 14.08 -65.70
CA THR A 174 -26.52 14.50 -64.53
C THR A 174 -25.90 14.02 -63.22
N THR A 175 -26.18 14.72 -62.13
CA THR A 175 -25.80 14.29 -60.78
C THR A 175 -26.90 13.47 -60.15
N GLY A 176 -26.57 12.31 -59.59
CA GLY A 176 -27.51 11.52 -58.79
C GLY A 176 -26.81 10.58 -57.83
N SER A 177 -27.47 9.48 -57.47
CA SER A 177 -26.93 8.44 -56.58
C SER A 177 -26.62 7.14 -57.32
N VAL A 178 -25.69 6.38 -56.76
CA VAL A 178 -25.34 5.00 -57.14
C VAL A 178 -25.41 4.14 -55.89
N THR A 179 -26.13 3.01 -55.96
CA THR A 179 -26.22 2.05 -54.86
C THR A 179 -25.35 0.84 -55.17
N ILE A 180 -24.46 0.49 -54.25
CA ILE A 180 -23.57 -0.68 -54.33
C ILE A 180 -23.99 -1.62 -53.22
N SER A 181 -24.49 -2.81 -53.56
CA SER A 181 -24.84 -3.78 -52.53
C SER A 181 -23.59 -4.39 -51.90
N LYS A 182 -23.58 -4.54 -50.58
CA LYS A 182 -22.54 -5.24 -49.83
C LYS A 182 -22.78 -6.76 -49.78
N THR A 183 -23.92 -7.21 -50.30
CA THR A 183 -24.29 -8.63 -50.35
C THR A 183 -24.31 -9.10 -51.81
N ASN A 184 -23.96 -10.37 -52.05
CA ASN A 184 -24.07 -10.99 -53.37
C ASN A 184 -25.49 -11.50 -53.68
N ASN A 185 -26.49 -11.08 -52.90
CA ASN A 185 -27.86 -11.52 -53.10
C ASN A 185 -28.44 -10.83 -54.34
N LEU A 186 -28.96 -11.61 -55.28
CA LEU A 186 -29.68 -11.07 -56.44
C LEU A 186 -30.99 -10.43 -55.95
N ARG A 187 -31.11 -9.10 -56.03
CA ARG A 187 -32.29 -8.36 -55.53
C ARG A 187 -33.32 -8.01 -56.60
N SER A 188 -32.94 -7.99 -57.87
CA SER A 188 -33.84 -7.68 -58.99
C SER A 188 -33.28 -8.15 -60.32
N LEU A 189 -34.15 -8.56 -61.24
CA LEU A 189 -33.85 -8.80 -62.65
C LEU A 189 -34.79 -7.91 -63.47
N VAL A 190 -34.25 -6.97 -64.24
CA VAL A 190 -35.05 -6.11 -65.14
C VAL A 190 -34.83 -6.57 -66.57
N PHE A 191 -35.90 -7.01 -67.22
CA PHE A 191 -35.92 -7.28 -68.66
C PHE A 191 -36.32 -5.99 -69.40
N ILE A 192 -35.41 -5.47 -70.23
CA ILE A 192 -35.68 -4.34 -71.13
C ILE A 192 -35.85 -4.91 -72.54
N PRO A 193 -37.07 -5.19 -73.02
CA PRO A 193 -37.27 -5.62 -74.39
C PRO A 193 -36.91 -4.47 -75.34
N GLN A 194 -36.07 -4.74 -76.33
CA GLN A 194 -35.96 -3.85 -77.49
C GLN A 194 -37.12 -4.13 -78.44
N VAL A 195 -38.00 -3.14 -78.58
CA VAL A 195 -38.99 -2.95 -79.64
C VAL A 195 -40.10 -4.00 -79.71
N TYR A 196 -41.32 -3.55 -79.41
CA TYR A 196 -42.55 -4.20 -79.85
C TYR A 196 -42.67 -3.98 -81.36
N VAL A 197 -42.61 -5.04 -82.15
CA VAL A 197 -43.03 -4.98 -83.56
C VAL A 197 -44.50 -5.36 -83.55
N ASP A 198 -45.37 -4.37 -83.79
CA ASP A 198 -46.81 -4.57 -83.95
C ASP A 198 -47.06 -5.59 -85.07
N GLY A 199 -47.87 -6.60 -84.76
CA GLY A 199 -48.27 -7.67 -85.68
C GLY A 199 -49.28 -7.23 -86.73
#